data_AF-A0A6L2LET8-F1
#
_entry.id   AF-A0A6L2LET8-F1
#
_cell.length_a   1.000
_cell.length_b   1.000
_cell.length_c   1.000
_cell.angle_alpha   90.00
_cell.angle_beta   90.00
_cell.angle_gamma   90.00
#
_symmetry.space_group_name_H-M   'P 1'
#
loop_
_entity.id
_entity.type
_entity.pdbx_description
1 polymer ?
#
loop_
_entity_poly.entity_id
_entity_poly.type
_entity_poly.pdbx_seq_one_letter_code
_entity_poly.pdbx_strand_id
1 'polypeptide(L)'
;MEEKAKLWQQEDNHEGFGQLFVVSEEQKLDWSDMFYITTLPHDLRKSQLFQKLPIILRQNYAEMKKLAMGILGHMAKALGINKEEITEFFQVCVQSMRMNYYPPCPEPEMAVGFSPHSDADALTILYQLNTTEGLQIRKDGKWVTIKPLLTPWLNGRLNSIEFL
;
A
#
# COMPACT_ATOMS: atom_id res chain seq x y z
N MET A 1 2.40 20.14 -12.23
CA MET A 1 3.15 20.25 -10.96
C MET A 1 2.38 21.04 -9.91
N GLU A 2 1.76 22.17 -10.23
CA GLU A 2 0.99 22.99 -9.26
C GLU A 2 -0.20 22.27 -8.58
N GLU A 3 -0.94 21.40 -9.27
CA GLU A 3 -2.02 20.67 -8.61
C GLU A 3 -1.52 19.60 -7.63
N LYS A 4 -0.39 18.94 -7.96
CA LYS A 4 0.30 18.03 -7.03
C LYS A 4 0.88 18.79 -5.84
N ALA A 5 1.31 20.05 -6.01
CA ALA A 5 1.79 20.93 -4.93
C ALA A 5 0.81 20.99 -3.74
N LYS A 6 -0.50 20.95 -4.02
CA LYS A 6 -1.57 20.98 -3.00
C LYS A 6 -1.78 19.66 -2.26
N LEU A 7 -1.04 18.62 -2.64
CA LEU A 7 -1.14 17.27 -2.11
C LEU A 7 0.14 16.85 -1.37
N TRP A 8 1.18 17.71 -1.29
CA TRP A 8 2.41 17.36 -0.58
C TRP A 8 2.21 17.28 0.93
N GLN A 9 3.04 16.44 1.53
CA GLN A 9 3.23 16.37 2.98
C GLN A 9 3.59 17.75 3.54
N GLN A 10 3.21 17.98 4.81
CA GLN A 10 3.57 19.16 5.59
C GLN A 10 4.53 18.72 6.70
N GLU A 11 5.29 19.63 7.31
CA GLU A 11 6.37 19.31 8.27
C GLU A 11 5.92 18.43 9.45
N ASP A 12 4.65 18.49 9.86
CA ASP A 12 4.05 17.71 10.94
C ASP A 12 3.12 16.59 10.44
N ASN A 13 3.12 16.33 9.13
CA ASN A 13 2.16 15.46 8.48
C ASN A 13 2.77 14.56 7.41
N HIS A 14 2.69 13.26 7.68
CA HIS A 14 3.14 12.19 6.80
C HIS A 14 2.14 11.79 5.68
N GLU A 15 0.93 12.36 5.65
CA GLU A 15 -0.06 12.13 4.59
C GLU A 15 0.08 13.14 3.43
N GLY A 16 0.05 12.64 2.20
CA GLY A 16 0.27 13.39 0.97
C GLY A 16 1.39 12.79 0.11
N PHE A 17 1.82 13.53 -0.91
CA PHE A 17 3.02 13.26 -1.70
C PHE A 17 4.27 13.59 -0.89
N GLY A 18 5.19 12.65 -0.81
CA GLY A 18 6.48 12.80 -0.14
C GLY A 18 7.01 11.47 0.37
N GLN A 19 8.28 11.44 0.76
CA GLN A 19 8.90 10.26 1.36
C GLN A 19 8.59 10.20 2.85
N LEU A 20 8.31 9.00 3.37
CA LEU A 20 8.16 8.82 4.82
C LEU A 20 9.55 8.73 5.46
N PHE A 21 9.69 9.34 6.65
CA PHE A 21 10.85 9.15 7.53
C PHE A 21 12.20 9.57 6.93
N VAL A 22 12.28 10.75 6.29
CA VAL A 22 13.56 11.40 6.00
C VAL A 22 14.08 12.05 7.28
N VAL A 23 15.16 11.52 7.85
CA VAL A 23 15.66 11.88 9.18
C VAL A 23 17.07 12.46 9.20
N SER A 24 17.83 12.34 8.10
CA SER A 24 19.21 12.86 8.00
C SER A 24 19.64 13.11 6.56
N GLU A 25 20.67 13.93 6.35
CA GLU A 25 21.25 14.21 5.02
C GLU A 25 21.98 12.98 4.43
N GLU A 26 22.52 12.11 5.28
CA GLU A 26 23.25 10.91 4.87
C GLU A 26 22.33 9.73 4.54
N GLN A 27 21.01 9.90 4.69
CA GLN A 27 20.05 8.83 4.48
C GLN A 27 19.97 8.49 2.98
N LYS A 28 20.09 7.20 2.68
CA LYS A 28 19.81 6.69 1.34
C LYS A 28 18.31 6.74 1.10
N LEU A 29 17.91 7.39 0.01
CA LEU A 29 16.52 7.52 -0.39
C LEU A 29 16.15 6.45 -1.42
N ASP A 30 14.89 6.05 -1.36
CA ASP A 30 14.29 5.15 -2.34
C ASP A 30 14.05 5.85 -3.67
N TRP A 31 14.22 5.13 -4.77
CA TRP A 31 13.96 5.60 -6.13
C TRP A 31 12.48 5.48 -6.49
N SER A 32 11.66 6.21 -5.76
CA SER A 32 10.21 6.29 -6.00
C SER A 32 9.65 7.65 -5.64
N ASP A 33 8.49 7.97 -6.19
CA ASP A 33 7.57 8.95 -5.62
C ASP A 33 6.49 8.18 -4.85
N MET A 34 6.07 8.72 -3.72
CA MET A 34 5.08 8.07 -2.88
C MET A 34 3.97 9.06 -2.48
N PHE A 35 2.73 8.56 -2.46
CA PHE A 35 1.59 9.23 -1.83
C PHE A 35 0.96 8.33 -0.76
N TYR A 36 0.76 8.86 0.44
CA TYR A 36 0.16 8.14 1.57
C TYR A 36 -1.08 8.86 2.11
N ILE A 37 -2.12 8.10 2.48
CA ILE A 37 -3.31 8.66 3.14
C ILE A 37 -4.01 7.63 4.03
N THR A 38 -4.49 8.07 5.17
CA THR A 38 -5.40 7.31 6.03
C THR A 38 -6.83 7.39 5.48
N THR A 39 -7.46 6.24 5.24
CA THR A 39 -8.82 6.15 4.69
C THR A 39 -9.87 5.77 5.73
N LEU A 40 -9.50 4.95 6.71
CA LEU A 40 -10.30 4.61 7.88
C LEU A 40 -9.44 4.61 9.15
N PRO A 41 -10.03 4.85 10.33
CA PRO A 41 -11.41 5.29 10.53
C PRO A 41 -11.64 6.76 10.09
N HIS A 42 -12.90 7.18 9.97
CA HIS A 42 -13.26 8.46 9.34
C HIS A 42 -12.80 9.70 10.13
N ASP A 43 -12.65 9.57 11.44
CA ASP A 43 -12.18 10.58 12.38
C ASP A 43 -10.67 10.85 12.23
N LEU A 44 -9.88 9.85 11.84
CA LEU A 44 -8.46 10.02 11.52
C LEU A 44 -8.21 10.48 10.08
N ARG A 45 -9.21 10.36 9.20
CA ARG A 45 -9.08 10.71 7.78
C ARG A 45 -9.05 12.21 7.55
N LYS A 46 -8.02 12.68 6.85
CA LYS A 46 -7.94 14.07 6.35
C LYS A 46 -8.90 14.31 5.20
N SER A 47 -10.10 14.77 5.53
CA SER A 47 -11.20 14.96 4.56
C SER A 47 -10.83 15.82 3.35
N GLN A 48 -10.06 16.90 3.54
CA GLN A 48 -9.62 17.77 2.44
C GLN A 48 -8.64 17.08 1.49
N LEU A 49 -7.75 16.24 2.01
CA LEU A 49 -6.81 15.46 1.20
C LEU A 49 -7.55 14.33 0.48
N PHE A 50 -8.43 13.63 1.21
CA PHE A 50 -9.23 12.54 0.66
C PHE A 50 -10.10 13.01 -0.50
N GLN A 51 -10.76 14.16 -0.41
CA GLN A 51 -11.60 14.71 -1.48
C GLN A 51 -10.86 14.97 -2.79
N LYS A 52 -9.55 15.20 -2.74
CA LYS A 52 -8.70 15.40 -3.91
C LYS A 52 -8.28 14.08 -4.58
N LEU A 53 -8.53 12.93 -3.96
CA LEU A 53 -8.26 11.64 -4.58
C LEU A 53 -9.18 11.42 -5.80
N PRO A 54 -8.68 10.71 -6.84
CA PRO A 54 -9.50 10.21 -7.93
C PRO A 54 -10.77 9.53 -7.41
N ILE A 55 -11.89 9.77 -8.10
CA ILE A 55 -13.21 9.26 -7.70
C ILE A 55 -13.21 7.74 -7.49
N ILE A 56 -12.48 7.02 -8.35
CA ILE A 56 -12.36 5.56 -8.27
C ILE A 56 -11.74 5.10 -6.95
N LEU A 57 -10.72 5.80 -6.42
CA LEU A 57 -10.11 5.45 -5.14
C LEU A 57 -11.03 5.79 -3.97
N ARG A 58 -11.73 6.94 -4.05
CA ARG A 58 -12.72 7.36 -3.04
C ARG A 58 -13.94 6.45 -2.97
N GLN A 59 -14.28 5.75 -4.04
CA GLN A 59 -15.44 4.84 -4.06
C GLN A 59 -15.07 3.42 -3.65
N ASN A 60 -13.83 2.97 -3.87
CA ASN A 60 -13.44 1.58 -3.64
C ASN A 60 -12.72 1.29 -2.31
N TYR A 61 -12.35 2.31 -1.51
CA TYR A 61 -11.66 2.09 -0.23
C TYR A 61 -12.47 1.19 0.76
N ALA A 62 -13.80 1.27 0.73
CA ALA A 62 -14.66 0.44 1.58
C ALA A 62 -14.73 -1.02 1.09
N GLU A 63 -14.65 -1.24 -0.23
CA GLU A 63 -14.58 -2.59 -0.80
C GLU A 63 -13.25 -3.26 -0.45
N MET A 64 -12.15 -2.50 -0.35
CA MET A 64 -10.88 -3.02 0.17
C MET A 64 -11.00 -3.47 1.62
N LYS A 65 -11.69 -2.71 2.50
CA LYS A 65 -11.95 -3.15 3.88
C LYS A 65 -12.73 -4.46 3.91
N LYS A 66 -13.79 -4.58 3.11
CA LYS A 66 -14.60 -5.80 3.03
C LYS A 66 -13.77 -7.01 2.58
N LEU A 67 -12.94 -6.83 1.55
CA LEU A 67 -12.03 -7.86 1.08
C LEU A 67 -11.05 -8.28 2.17
N ALA A 68 -10.38 -7.32 2.82
CA ALA A 68 -9.45 -7.58 3.92
C ALA A 68 -10.11 -8.36 5.06
N MET A 69 -11.31 -7.96 5.48
CA MET A 69 -12.06 -8.67 6.52
C MET A 69 -12.46 -10.09 6.10
N GLY A 70 -12.80 -10.29 4.82
CA GLY A 70 -13.08 -11.62 4.28
C GLY A 70 -11.84 -12.53 4.35
N ILE A 71 -10.69 -12.01 3.93
CA ILE A 71 -9.40 -12.71 3.95
C ILE A 71 -9.00 -13.07 5.39
N LEU A 72 -9.02 -12.10 6.30
CA LEU A 72 -8.70 -12.30 7.71
C LEU A 72 -9.64 -13.31 8.36
N GLY A 73 -10.93 -13.29 8.02
CA GLY A 73 -11.89 -14.30 8.47
C GLY A 73 -11.57 -15.72 7.99
N HIS A 74 -11.04 -15.88 6.78
CA HIS A 74 -10.57 -17.17 6.27
C HIS A 74 -9.30 -17.64 6.98
N MET A 75 -8.34 -16.74 7.24
CA MET A 75 -7.14 -17.07 8.02
C MET A 75 -7.52 -17.50 9.44
N ALA A 76 -8.42 -16.75 10.09
CA ALA A 76 -8.94 -17.07 11.41
C ALA A 76 -9.47 -18.50 11.48
N LYS A 77 -10.35 -18.85 10.51
CA LYS A 77 -10.90 -20.20 10.40
C LYS A 77 -9.80 -21.26 10.22
N ALA A 78 -8.79 -20.99 9.38
CA ALA A 78 -7.68 -21.92 9.15
C ALA A 78 -6.83 -22.14 10.41
N LEU A 79 -6.70 -21.11 11.26
CA LEU A 79 -5.98 -21.14 12.52
C LEU A 79 -6.82 -21.62 13.71
N GLY A 80 -8.10 -21.93 13.50
CA GLY A 80 -9.02 -22.33 14.57
C GLY A 80 -9.47 -21.18 15.49
N ILE A 81 -9.28 -19.93 15.06
CA ILE A 81 -9.69 -18.73 15.79
C ILE A 81 -11.16 -18.43 15.51
N ASN A 82 -11.89 -17.95 16.52
CA ASN A 82 -13.28 -17.57 16.33
C ASN A 82 -13.40 -16.34 15.39
N LYS A 83 -14.32 -16.40 14.43
CA LYS A 83 -14.62 -15.30 13.51
C LYS A 83 -15.06 -14.03 14.24
N GLU A 84 -15.82 -14.16 15.32
CA GLU A 84 -16.29 -13.01 16.09
C GLU A 84 -15.12 -12.24 16.72
N GLU A 85 -14.14 -12.96 17.27
CA GLU A 85 -12.93 -12.39 17.89
C GLU A 85 -12.11 -11.57 16.88
N ILE A 86 -11.91 -12.10 15.67
CA ILE A 86 -11.21 -11.40 14.59
C ILE A 86 -12.01 -10.20 14.09
N THR A 87 -13.34 -10.32 14.02
CA THR A 87 -14.19 -9.20 13.62
C THR A 87 -14.13 -8.04 14.61
N GLU A 88 -14.15 -8.35 15.92
CA GLU A 88 -14.03 -7.38 16.99
C GLU A 88 -12.64 -6.72 17.00
N PHE A 89 -11.57 -7.53 16.90
CA PHE A 89 -10.20 -7.03 16.87
C PHE A 89 -9.95 -6.03 15.72
N PHE A 90 -10.49 -6.33 14.53
CA PHE A 90 -10.32 -5.47 13.36
C PHE A 90 -11.43 -4.43 13.13
N GLN A 91 -12.38 -4.30 14.08
CA GLN A 91 -13.52 -3.38 13.96
C GLN A 91 -13.06 -1.91 13.91
N VAL A 92 -12.03 -1.56 14.69
CA VAL A 92 -11.50 -0.18 14.81
C VAL A 92 -10.05 -0.10 14.30
N CYS A 93 -9.69 -0.91 13.30
CA CYS A 93 -8.36 -0.83 12.70
C CYS A 93 -8.23 0.31 11.71
N VAL A 94 -7.03 0.89 11.70
CA VAL A 94 -6.60 1.88 10.70
C VAL A 94 -6.50 1.18 9.35
N GLN A 95 -7.00 1.85 8.31
CA GLN A 95 -6.79 1.48 6.92
C GLN A 95 -6.14 2.65 6.20
N SER A 96 -5.00 2.38 5.60
CA SER A 96 -4.26 3.37 4.81
C SER A 96 -4.11 2.92 3.36
N MET A 97 -3.84 3.89 2.49
CA MET A 97 -3.50 3.66 1.09
C MET A 97 -2.15 4.30 0.81
N ARG A 98 -1.24 3.51 0.24
CA ARG A 98 0.05 3.96 -0.28
C ARG A 98 0.08 3.73 -1.78
N MET A 99 0.37 4.78 -2.53
CA MET A 99 0.60 4.73 -3.98
C MET A 99 2.07 5.02 -4.23
N ASN A 100 2.76 4.09 -4.88
CA ASN A 100 4.16 4.25 -5.27
C ASN A 100 4.25 4.41 -6.79
N TYR A 101 5.07 5.34 -7.24
CA TYR A 101 5.44 5.50 -8.64
C TYR A 101 6.96 5.37 -8.76
N TYR A 102 7.41 4.44 -9.60
CA TYR A 102 8.83 4.13 -9.79
C TYR A 102 9.26 4.65 -11.17
N PRO A 103 9.89 5.84 -11.26
CA PRO A 103 10.38 6.35 -12.53
C PRO A 103 11.55 5.49 -13.05
N PRO A 104 11.82 5.47 -14.36
CA PRO A 104 13.02 4.84 -14.90
C PRO A 104 14.28 5.37 -14.20
N CYS A 105 15.16 4.45 -13.79
CA CYS A 105 16.42 4.78 -13.12
C CYS A 105 17.58 4.69 -14.12
N PRO A 106 18.43 5.71 -14.24
CA PRO A 106 19.63 5.66 -15.09
C PRO A 106 20.66 4.60 -14.64
N GLU A 107 20.75 4.35 -13.33
CA GLU A 107 21.71 3.44 -12.69
C GLU A 107 20.96 2.44 -11.77
N PRO A 108 20.17 1.52 -12.33
CA PRO A 108 19.27 0.64 -11.56
C PRO A 108 20.02 -0.34 -10.63
N GLU A 109 21.29 -0.59 -10.85
CA GLU A 109 22.17 -1.38 -9.98
C GLU A 109 22.61 -0.63 -8.71
N MET A 110 22.50 0.70 -8.70
CA MET A 110 22.90 1.57 -7.59
C MET A 110 21.73 2.08 -6.75
N ALA A 111 20.49 1.85 -7.21
CA ALA A 111 19.27 2.33 -6.57
C ALA A 111 18.28 1.20 -6.28
N VAL A 112 17.41 1.41 -5.29
CA VAL A 112 16.30 0.52 -5.00
C VAL A 112 15.01 1.31 -5.06
N GLY A 113 13.97 0.76 -5.69
CA GLY A 113 12.67 1.44 -5.78
C GLY A 113 12.00 1.61 -4.41
N PHE A 114 12.11 0.59 -3.56
CA PHE A 114 11.66 0.61 -2.17
C PHE A 114 12.55 -0.31 -1.34
N SER A 115 13.16 0.23 -0.28
CA SER A 115 14.11 -0.48 0.57
C SER A 115 13.55 -1.77 1.16
N PRO A 116 14.37 -2.82 1.34
CA PRO A 116 13.96 -4.08 1.98
C PRO A 116 13.31 -3.87 3.36
N HIS A 117 12.11 -4.40 3.56
CA HIS A 117 11.36 -4.30 4.81
C HIS A 117 10.35 -5.45 4.94
N SER A 118 9.71 -5.52 6.11
CA SER A 118 8.46 -6.25 6.34
C SER A 118 7.39 -5.21 6.69
N ASP A 119 6.17 -5.42 6.24
CA ASP A 119 5.08 -4.53 6.60
C ASP A 119 4.77 -4.63 8.09
N ALA A 120 4.42 -3.49 8.69
CA ALA A 120 3.98 -3.42 10.08
C ALA A 120 2.46 -3.65 10.22
N ASP A 121 1.74 -3.74 9.11
CA ASP A 121 0.30 -3.91 9.05
C ASP A 121 -0.10 -5.39 9.24
N ALA A 122 -1.34 -5.63 9.63
CA ALA A 122 -1.87 -6.99 9.74
C ALA A 122 -2.12 -7.66 8.38
N LEU A 123 -2.39 -6.87 7.35
CA LEU A 123 -2.65 -7.33 5.99
C LEU A 123 -2.43 -6.20 4.99
N THR A 124 -1.60 -6.45 3.98
CA THR A 124 -1.44 -5.58 2.82
C THR A 124 -2.15 -6.19 1.61
N ILE A 125 -2.81 -5.36 0.81
CA ILE A 125 -3.39 -5.79 -0.48
C ILE A 125 -2.76 -4.91 -1.55
N LEU A 126 -1.86 -5.51 -2.33
CA LEU A 126 -1.07 -4.79 -3.32
C LEU A 126 -1.66 -4.97 -4.71
N TYR A 127 -1.99 -3.85 -5.38
CA TYR A 127 -2.42 -3.86 -6.76
C TYR A 127 -1.35 -3.26 -7.67
N GLN A 128 -0.79 -4.06 -8.57
CA GLN A 128 0.18 -3.58 -9.56
C GLN A 128 -0.52 -3.07 -10.83
N LEU A 129 -0.32 -1.78 -11.14
CA LEU A 129 -1.03 -1.07 -12.22
C LEU A 129 -0.56 -1.43 -13.63
N ASN A 130 0.66 -1.94 -13.77
CA ASN A 130 1.26 -2.27 -15.06
C ASN A 130 2.01 -3.61 -14.99
N THR A 131 2.58 -4.02 -16.11
CA THR A 131 3.26 -5.31 -16.27
C THR A 131 4.76 -5.26 -15.96
N THR A 132 5.26 -4.15 -15.43
CA THR A 132 6.70 -3.99 -15.12
C THR A 132 7.03 -4.86 -13.92
N GLU A 133 7.96 -5.80 -14.07
CA GLU A 133 8.45 -6.60 -12.94
C GLU A 133 9.25 -5.70 -11.98
N GLY A 134 9.14 -5.92 -10.67
CA GLY A 134 9.87 -5.11 -9.69
C GLY A 134 9.70 -5.58 -8.24
N LEU A 135 8.54 -6.16 -7.90
CA LEU A 135 8.34 -6.73 -6.58
C LEU A 135 9.19 -7.99 -6.36
N GLN A 136 9.89 -8.03 -5.23
CA GLN A 136 10.67 -9.18 -4.79
C GLN A 136 10.36 -9.50 -3.33
N ILE A 137 10.28 -10.80 -3.03
CA ILE A 137 10.17 -11.29 -1.66
C ILE A 137 11.45 -12.03 -1.26
N ARG A 138 11.74 -12.05 0.04
CA ARG A 138 12.88 -12.82 0.57
C ARG A 138 12.40 -14.17 1.09
N LYS A 139 12.83 -15.25 0.44
CA LYS A 139 12.52 -16.64 0.82
C LYS A 139 13.80 -17.46 0.91
N ASP A 140 13.99 -18.17 2.02
CA ASP A 140 15.17 -19.02 2.27
C ASP A 140 16.51 -18.29 2.03
N GLY A 141 16.57 -17.02 2.46
CA GLY A 141 17.73 -16.16 2.30
C GLY A 141 17.94 -15.58 0.90
N LYS A 142 17.10 -15.91 -0.09
CA LYS A 142 17.20 -15.47 -1.48
C LYS A 142 16.07 -14.52 -1.85
N TRP A 143 16.36 -13.58 -2.76
CA TRP A 143 15.35 -12.73 -3.38
C TRP A 143 14.67 -13.48 -4.52
N VAL A 144 13.34 -13.43 -4.54
CA VAL A 144 12.49 -14.07 -5.55
C VAL A 144 11.57 -13.02 -6.16
N THR A 145 11.66 -12.81 -7.46
CA THR A 145 10.79 -11.89 -8.20
C THR A 145 9.37 -12.44 -8.28
N ILE A 146 8.39 -11.61 -7.92
CA ILE A 146 6.97 -11.90 -8.09
C ILE A 146 6.51 -11.40 -9.45
N LYS A 147 5.94 -12.32 -10.24
CA LYS A 147 5.36 -11.98 -11.54
C LYS A 147 3.88 -11.65 -11.35
N PRO A 148 3.43 -10.44 -11.75
CA PRO A 148 2.02 -10.12 -11.75
C PRO A 148 1.26 -11.09 -12.64
N LEU A 149 0.15 -11.63 -12.14
CA LEU A 149 -0.72 -12.47 -12.96
C LEU A 149 -1.44 -11.59 -13.99
N LEU A 150 -1.11 -11.79 -15.27
CA LEU A 150 -1.86 -11.25 -16.39
C LEU A 150 -3.09 -12.12 -16.63
N THR A 151 -4.28 -11.64 -16.23
CA THR A 151 -5.55 -12.27 -16.62
C THR A 151 -6.25 -11.43 -17.69
N PRO A 152 -6.23 -11.84 -18.98
CA PRO A 152 -6.85 -11.11 -20.08
C PRO A 152 -8.38 -10.91 -19.98
N TRP A 153 -9.05 -11.68 -19.11
CA TRP A 153 -10.52 -11.76 -19.03
C TRP A 153 -11.11 -11.04 -17.81
N LEU A 154 -10.27 -10.62 -16.86
CA LEU A 154 -10.70 -9.89 -15.67
C LEU A 154 -10.44 -8.40 -15.89
N ASN A 155 -11.41 -7.71 -16.48
CA ASN A 155 -11.48 -6.25 -16.49
C ASN A 155 -11.50 -5.71 -15.05
N GLY A 156 -10.32 -5.50 -14.46
CA GLY A 156 -10.12 -4.65 -13.29
C GLY A 156 -10.57 -5.20 -11.93
N ARG A 157 -10.60 -6.52 -11.71
CA ARG A 157 -10.85 -7.08 -10.37
C ARG A 157 -9.60 -7.73 -9.79
N LEU A 158 -8.92 -6.95 -8.94
CA LEU A 158 -7.95 -7.34 -7.90
C LEU A 158 -6.98 -8.47 -8.28
N ASN A 159 -5.80 -8.06 -8.74
CA ASN A 159 -4.64 -8.93 -8.84
C ASN A 159 -3.78 -8.73 -7.59
N SER A 160 -3.31 -9.86 -7.03
CA SER A 160 -2.47 -10.04 -5.82
C SER A 160 -3.05 -9.55 -4.48
N ILE A 161 -3.36 -10.53 -3.61
CA ILE A 161 -3.41 -10.34 -2.16
C ILE A 161 -2.09 -10.93 -1.66
N GLU A 162 -1.28 -10.13 -0.99
CA GLU A 162 -0.02 -10.58 -0.41
C GLU A 162 -0.05 -10.41 1.10
N PHE A 163 0.22 -11.51 1.81
CA PHE A 163 0.57 -11.44 3.21
C PHE A 163 2.08 -11.28 3.28
N LEU A 164 2.54 -10.15 3.81
CA LEU A 164 3.92 -10.04 4.30
C LEU A 164 4.00 -10.58 5.72
#